data_AF-A0A0A0BKH7-F1
#
_entry.id   AF-A0A0A0BKH7-F1
#
_cell.length_a   1.000
_cell.length_b   1.000
_cell.length_c   1.000
_cell.angle_alpha   90.00
_cell.angle_beta   90.00
_cell.angle_gamma   90.00
#
_symmetry.space_group_name_H-M   'P 1'
#
loop_
_entity.id
_entity.type
_entity.pdbx_description
1 polymer ?
#
loop_
_entity_poly.entity_id
_entity_poly.type
_entity_poly.pdbx_seq_one_letter_code
_entity_poly.pdbx_strand_id
1 'polypeptide(L)'
;MTRRALLTGVAGAAGLIALVTVLSRVLGFGRWFVHAGTVGPTVTGTAYTTANYLPNILFEVVAGGALAGAVVPLLAGPLARRMAHDVDRIASALLTWTVLVLTPGALALALWSRPLVGALIRPADPGADPELVAATTELAATLLVVFSPQVVLYGVGVVLTGVLQAQRRFLWPAAAPIASTLVVSASYLVFRSLAGTAVNDPGALSTAAVAWLGWGTTAGVAAMTLPLVVPVLRSGVRLRPTVRFPPGLGPRAARLALAGVGGL
;
A
#
# COMPACT_ATOMS: atom_id res chain seq x y z
N MET A 1 -11.68 36.07 -22.55
CA MET A 1 -10.92 35.10 -21.74
C MET A 1 -11.23 33.69 -22.22
N THR A 2 -10.32 33.08 -22.96
CA THR A 2 -10.53 31.90 -23.81
C THR A 2 -10.46 30.60 -23.02
N ARG A 3 -11.41 29.67 -23.24
CA ARG A 3 -11.49 28.32 -22.65
C ARG A 3 -10.17 27.53 -22.64
N ARG A 4 -9.23 27.83 -23.57
CA ARG A 4 -7.88 27.24 -23.60
C ARG A 4 -7.02 27.62 -22.39
N ALA A 5 -7.12 28.83 -21.85
CA ALA A 5 -6.35 29.25 -20.67
C ALA A 5 -6.83 28.58 -19.37
N LEU A 6 -8.12 28.22 -19.29
CA LEU A 6 -8.67 27.43 -18.19
C LEU A 6 -8.18 25.98 -18.21
N LEU A 7 -8.01 25.40 -19.41
CA LEU A 7 -7.48 24.05 -19.59
C LEU A 7 -5.95 23.96 -19.38
N THR A 8 -5.21 25.06 -19.57
CA THR A 8 -3.76 25.12 -19.35
C THR A 8 -3.34 25.76 -18.03
N GLY A 9 -4.29 26.26 -17.23
CA GLY A 9 -4.06 26.90 -15.92
C GLY A 9 -4.24 25.95 -14.73
N VAL A 10 -4.13 26.49 -13.51
CA VAL A 10 -4.34 25.74 -12.24
C VAL A 10 -5.67 24.99 -12.22
N ALA A 11 -6.73 25.56 -12.82
CA ALA A 11 -8.04 24.92 -12.97
C ALA A 11 -8.00 23.65 -13.84
N GLY A 12 -7.26 23.66 -14.95
CA GLY A 12 -7.09 22.50 -15.82
C GLY A 12 -6.26 21.40 -15.17
N ALA A 13 -5.19 21.77 -14.47
CA ALA A 13 -4.39 20.81 -13.70
C ALA A 13 -5.19 20.17 -12.55
N ALA A 14 -5.95 20.98 -11.80
CA ALA A 14 -6.84 20.51 -10.75
C ALA A 14 -7.95 19.60 -11.32
N GLY A 15 -8.55 19.98 -12.46
CA GLY A 15 -9.54 19.17 -13.16
C GLY A 15 -9.00 17.83 -13.64
N LEU A 16 -7.78 17.80 -14.19
CA LEU A 16 -7.12 16.55 -14.59
C LEU A 16 -6.83 15.65 -13.39
N ILE A 17 -6.32 16.20 -12.29
CA ILE A 17 -6.07 15.43 -11.06
C ILE A 17 -7.37 14.87 -10.50
N ALA A 18 -8.44 15.68 -10.47
CA ALA A 18 -9.76 15.24 -10.03
C ALA A 18 -10.28 14.09 -10.90
N LEU A 19 -10.18 14.22 -12.23
CA LEU A 19 -10.58 13.18 -13.18
C LEU A 19 -9.79 11.88 -12.96
N VAL A 20 -8.46 11.96 -12.86
CA VAL A 20 -7.60 10.80 -12.61
C VAL A 20 -7.95 10.15 -11.27
N THR A 21 -8.20 10.95 -10.23
CA THR A 21 -8.57 10.45 -8.90
C THR A 21 -9.92 9.73 -8.93
N VAL A 22 -10.91 10.31 -9.60
CA VAL A 22 -12.24 9.68 -9.78
C VAL A 22 -12.10 8.39 -10.57
N LEU A 23 -11.34 8.39 -11.66
CA LEU A 23 -11.10 7.20 -12.47
C LEU A 23 -10.39 6.10 -11.65
N SER A 24 -9.39 6.44 -10.85
CA SER A 24 -8.73 5.51 -9.92
C SER A 24 -9.73 4.90 -8.93
N ARG A 25 -10.67 5.69 -8.39
CA ARG A 25 -11.72 5.20 -7.49
C ARG A 25 -12.71 4.29 -8.21
N VAL A 26 -13.13 4.64 -9.44
CA VAL A 26 -14.04 3.83 -10.25
C VAL A 26 -13.39 2.51 -10.64
N LEU A 27 -12.11 2.50 -11.03
CA LEU A 27 -11.38 1.27 -11.30
C LEU A 27 -11.22 0.43 -10.03
N GLY A 28 -10.90 1.05 -8.90
CA GLY A 28 -10.87 0.38 -7.60
C GLY A 28 -12.22 -0.24 -7.22
N PHE A 29 -13.33 0.40 -7.58
CA PHE A 29 -14.67 -0.16 -7.46
C PHE A 29 -14.90 -1.34 -8.44
N GLY A 30 -14.37 -1.25 -9.66
CA GLY A 30 -14.30 -2.38 -10.60
C GLY A 30 -13.59 -3.60 -10.02
N ARG A 31 -12.47 -3.40 -9.31
CA ARG A 31 -11.75 -4.47 -8.59
C ARG A 31 -12.63 -5.19 -7.57
N TRP A 32 -13.54 -4.46 -6.92
CA TRP A 32 -14.47 -5.07 -5.96
C TRP A 32 -15.41 -6.06 -6.65
N PHE A 33 -15.96 -5.75 -7.83
CA PHE A 33 -16.77 -6.70 -8.58
C PHE A 33 -15.97 -7.92 -9.05
N VAL A 34 -14.73 -7.71 -9.51
CA VAL A 34 -13.85 -8.82 -9.90
C VAL A 34 -13.59 -9.71 -8.69
N HIS A 35 -13.28 -9.13 -7.52
CA HIS A 35 -13.11 -9.86 -6.27
C HIS A 35 -14.38 -10.64 -5.91
N ALA A 36 -15.55 -10.00 -5.92
CA ALA A 36 -16.83 -10.61 -5.58
C ALA A 36 -17.20 -11.78 -6.53
N GLY A 37 -16.88 -11.66 -7.83
CA GLY A 37 -17.16 -12.68 -8.84
C GLY A 37 -16.15 -13.82 -8.93
N THR A 38 -14.95 -13.67 -8.34
CA THR A 38 -13.87 -14.67 -8.44
C THR A 38 -13.63 -15.40 -7.13
N VAL A 39 -13.25 -14.63 -6.12
CA VAL A 39 -12.92 -15.08 -4.76
C VAL A 39 -14.18 -15.09 -3.90
N GLY A 40 -15.00 -14.03 -3.99
CA GLY A 40 -16.34 -13.95 -3.40
C GLY A 40 -16.40 -14.07 -1.87
N PRO A 41 -17.62 -14.04 -1.29
CA PRO A 41 -17.87 -14.36 0.11
C PRO A 41 -17.75 -15.88 0.34
N THR A 42 -16.60 -16.45 0.01
CA THR A 42 -16.29 -17.87 0.19
C THR A 42 -15.35 -18.04 1.38
N VAL A 43 -15.15 -19.28 1.81
CA VAL A 43 -14.21 -19.60 2.89
C VAL A 43 -12.79 -19.11 2.56
N THR A 44 -12.33 -19.38 1.34
CA THR A 44 -11.06 -18.85 0.79
C THR A 44 -11.04 -17.33 0.75
N GLY A 45 -12.16 -16.70 0.37
CA GLY A 45 -12.28 -15.25 0.36
C GLY A 45 -12.17 -14.62 1.73
N THR A 46 -12.79 -15.22 2.74
CA THR A 46 -12.65 -14.80 4.14
C THR A 46 -11.20 -14.94 4.62
N ALA A 47 -10.52 -16.04 4.30
CA ALA A 47 -9.10 -16.21 4.62
C ALA A 47 -8.24 -15.11 3.96
N TYR A 48 -8.47 -14.85 2.67
CA TYR A 48 -7.77 -13.83 1.90
C TYR A 48 -8.01 -12.41 2.43
N THR A 49 -9.25 -12.03 2.68
CA THR A 49 -9.59 -10.68 3.17
C THR A 49 -9.02 -10.49 4.56
N THR A 50 -9.17 -11.47 5.46
CA THR A 50 -8.57 -11.48 6.81
C THR A 50 -7.07 -11.28 6.76
N ALA A 51 -6.37 -12.05 5.92
CA ALA A 51 -4.93 -11.91 5.75
C ALA A 51 -4.51 -10.52 5.22
N ASN A 52 -5.32 -9.90 4.36
CA ASN A 52 -5.05 -8.55 3.83
C ASN A 52 -5.37 -7.42 4.83
N TYR A 53 -6.25 -7.65 5.81
CA TYR A 53 -6.62 -6.60 6.77
C TYR A 53 -5.42 -6.12 7.59
N LEU A 54 -4.57 -7.02 8.11
CA LEU A 54 -3.42 -6.63 8.93
C LEU A 54 -2.43 -5.71 8.19
N PRO A 55 -1.93 -6.06 6.99
CA PRO A 55 -1.08 -5.16 6.21
C PRO A 55 -1.73 -3.80 5.93
N ASN A 56 -3.03 -3.78 5.63
CA ASN A 56 -3.75 -2.54 5.32
C ASN A 56 -3.88 -1.64 6.55
N ILE A 57 -4.16 -2.18 7.74
CA ILE A 57 -4.22 -1.40 8.99
C ILE A 57 -2.85 -0.80 9.30
N LEU A 58 -1.77 -1.59 9.21
CA LEU A 58 -0.41 -1.06 9.41
C LEU A 58 -0.10 0.05 8.38
N PHE A 59 -0.50 -0.16 7.13
CA PHE A 59 -0.37 0.87 6.11
C PHE A 59 -1.15 2.13 6.47
N GLU A 60 -2.42 2.05 6.87
CA GLU A 60 -3.23 3.21 7.23
C GLU A 60 -2.64 3.96 8.42
N VAL A 61 -2.16 3.25 9.45
CA VAL A 61 -1.50 3.87 10.61
C VAL A 61 -0.24 4.63 10.19
N VAL A 62 0.57 4.02 9.34
CA VAL A 62 1.86 4.60 8.90
C VAL A 62 1.64 5.71 7.88
N ALA A 63 0.74 5.50 6.93
CA ALA A 63 0.42 6.42 5.85
C ALA A 63 -0.37 7.62 6.35
N GLY A 64 -1.49 7.38 7.04
CA GLY A 64 -2.37 8.42 7.58
C GLY A 64 -1.74 9.18 8.74
N GLY A 65 -1.03 8.47 9.62
CA GLY A 65 -0.39 9.08 10.76
C GLY A 65 0.99 9.65 10.43
N ALA A 66 2.01 8.80 10.48
CA ALA A 66 3.39 9.27 10.54
C ALA A 66 3.89 9.97 9.27
N LEU A 67 3.50 9.47 8.09
CA LEU A 67 4.10 9.90 6.83
C LEU A 67 3.30 11.01 6.13
N ALA A 68 1.97 10.99 6.12
CA ALA A 68 1.17 12.06 5.51
C ALA A 68 1.35 13.40 6.22
N GLY A 69 1.45 13.40 7.56
CA GLY A 69 1.67 14.61 8.36
C GLY A 69 3.10 15.16 8.33
N ALA A 70 4.11 14.32 8.07
CA ALA A 70 5.51 14.72 8.19
C ALA A 70 6.21 14.97 6.86
N VAL A 71 5.98 14.14 5.83
CA VAL A 71 6.81 14.12 4.62
C VAL A 71 6.69 15.45 3.86
N VAL A 72 5.46 15.92 3.61
CA VAL A 72 5.24 17.15 2.83
C VAL A 72 5.76 18.40 3.58
N PRO A 73 5.43 18.63 4.87
CA PRO A 73 5.92 19.81 5.58
C PRO A 73 7.44 19.85 5.75
N LEU A 74 8.08 18.69 5.98
CA LEU A 74 9.54 18.61 6.13
C LEU A 74 10.27 18.96 4.82
N LEU A 75 9.67 18.65 3.67
CA LEU A 75 10.27 18.91 2.35
C LEU A 75 9.91 20.29 1.80
N ALA A 76 8.74 20.84 2.15
CA ALA A 76 8.25 22.10 1.61
C ALA A 76 9.22 23.29 1.84
N GLY A 77 9.76 23.42 3.06
CA GLY A 77 10.71 24.48 3.39
C GLY A 77 12.03 24.41 2.58
N PRO A 78 12.75 23.27 2.62
CA PRO A 78 13.96 23.06 1.81
C PRO A 78 13.73 23.22 0.31
N LEU A 79 12.60 22.77 -0.22
CA LEU A 79 12.22 22.95 -1.63
C LEU A 79 12.03 24.44 -1.96
N ALA A 80 11.32 25.20 -1.13
CA ALA A 80 11.12 26.64 -1.33
C ALA A 80 12.44 27.42 -1.32
N ARG A 81 13.41 26.99 -0.52
CA ARG A 81 14.76 27.57 -0.43
C ARG A 81 15.74 27.00 -1.45
N ARG A 82 15.29 26.10 -2.36
CA ARG A 82 16.12 25.42 -3.37
C ARG A 82 17.35 24.68 -2.79
N MET A 83 17.22 24.13 -1.58
CA MET A 83 18.29 23.40 -0.91
C MET A 83 18.29 21.93 -1.33
N ALA A 84 18.73 21.64 -2.56
CA ALA A 84 18.66 20.29 -3.15
C ALA A 84 19.30 19.21 -2.27
N HIS A 85 20.46 19.49 -1.66
CA HIS A 85 21.16 18.54 -0.78
C HIS A 85 20.35 18.19 0.49
N ASP A 86 19.62 19.16 1.06
CA ASP A 86 18.78 18.89 2.21
C ASP A 86 17.52 18.12 1.83
N VAL A 87 16.94 18.40 0.66
CA VAL A 87 15.83 17.61 0.10
C VAL A 87 16.25 16.15 -0.08
N ASP A 88 17.42 15.90 -0.68
CA ASP A 88 17.99 14.57 -0.86
C ASP A 88 18.17 13.84 0.48
N ARG A 89 18.77 14.53 1.46
CA ARG A 89 19.04 13.95 2.77
C ARG A 89 17.76 13.67 3.56
N ILE A 90 16.76 14.54 3.49
CA ILE A 90 15.46 14.34 4.16
C ILE A 90 14.70 13.19 3.51
N ALA A 91 14.54 13.20 2.18
CA ALA A 91 13.82 12.14 1.45
C ALA A 91 14.47 10.77 1.70
N SER A 92 15.80 10.73 1.66
CA SER A 92 16.56 9.52 1.93
C SER A 92 16.46 9.04 3.39
N ALA A 93 16.48 9.96 4.35
CA ALA A 93 16.30 9.65 5.76
C ALA A 93 14.90 9.11 6.05
N LEU A 94 13.86 9.75 5.51
CA LEU A 94 12.48 9.28 5.62
C LEU A 94 12.32 7.88 5.03
N LEU A 95 12.86 7.65 3.83
CA LEU A 95 12.79 6.34 3.18
C LEU A 95 13.53 5.26 3.99
N THR A 96 14.72 5.58 4.48
CA THR A 96 15.55 4.65 5.27
C THR A 96 14.87 4.31 6.58
N TRP A 97 14.36 5.30 7.31
CA TRP A 97 13.61 5.08 8.56
C TRP A 97 12.32 4.31 8.33
N THR A 98 11.62 4.58 7.22
CA THR A 98 10.41 3.83 6.84
C THR A 98 10.73 2.36 6.64
N VAL A 99 11.76 2.03 5.86
CA VAL A 99 12.19 0.64 5.67
C VAL A 99 12.65 0.03 7.00
N LEU A 100 13.44 0.76 7.80
CA LEU A 100 13.98 0.26 9.06
C LEU A 100 12.90 -0.03 10.10
N VAL A 101 11.83 0.75 10.16
CA VAL A 101 10.71 0.55 11.10
C VAL A 101 9.74 -0.51 10.59
N LEU A 102 9.41 -0.50 9.30
CA LEU A 102 8.41 -1.41 8.73
C LEU A 102 8.94 -2.82 8.47
N THR A 103 10.24 -2.99 8.24
CA THR A 103 10.82 -4.32 8.01
C THR A 103 10.67 -5.24 9.23
N PRO A 104 11.03 -4.82 10.47
CA PRO A 104 10.72 -5.59 11.67
C PRO A 104 9.23 -5.85 11.86
N GLY A 105 8.36 -4.87 11.54
CA GLY A 105 6.91 -5.05 11.60
C GLY A 105 6.40 -6.10 10.61
N ALA A 106 6.90 -6.11 9.38
CA ALA A 106 6.60 -7.12 8.37
C ALA A 106 7.10 -8.51 8.80
N LEU A 107 8.32 -8.61 9.34
CA LEU A 107 8.86 -9.86 9.88
C LEU A 107 8.02 -10.37 11.05
N ALA A 108 7.62 -9.48 11.96
CA ALA A 108 6.71 -9.79 13.06
C ALA A 108 5.36 -10.34 12.57
N LEU A 109 4.76 -9.72 11.55
CA LEU A 109 3.52 -10.22 10.94
C LEU A 109 3.70 -11.61 10.33
N ALA A 110 4.83 -11.88 9.66
CA ALA A 110 5.11 -13.19 9.09
C ALA A 110 5.30 -14.25 10.19
N LEU A 111 6.09 -13.93 11.23
CA LEU A 111 6.40 -14.84 12.33
C LEU A 111 5.18 -15.16 13.19
N TRP A 112 4.33 -14.16 13.45
CA TRP A 112 3.10 -14.31 14.23
C TRP A 112 1.84 -14.46 13.37
N SER A 113 2.00 -14.86 12.11
CA SER A 113 0.90 -14.94 11.16
C SER A 113 -0.26 -15.79 11.66
N ARG A 114 0.00 -17.03 12.09
CA ARG A 114 -0.98 -17.97 12.65
C ARG A 114 -1.76 -17.39 13.85
N PRO A 115 -1.13 -16.97 14.97
CA PRO A 115 -1.88 -16.47 16.12
C PRO A 115 -2.65 -15.18 15.81
N LEU A 116 -2.12 -14.31 14.94
CA LEU A 116 -2.78 -13.08 14.55
C LEU A 116 -4.07 -13.35 13.76
N VAL A 117 -4.00 -14.20 12.72
CA VAL A 117 -5.20 -14.53 11.93
C VAL A 117 -6.17 -15.41 12.71
N GLY A 118 -5.67 -16.33 13.55
CA GLY A 118 -6.52 -17.17 14.40
C GLY A 118 -7.32 -16.36 15.43
N ALA A 119 -6.77 -15.23 15.91
CA ALA A 119 -7.51 -14.30 16.77
C ALA A 119 -8.63 -13.58 16.01
N LEU A 120 -8.47 -13.35 14.70
CA LEU A 120 -9.46 -12.68 13.84
C LEU A 120 -10.52 -13.64 13.26
N ILE A 121 -10.14 -14.89 12.98
CA ILE A 121 -11.00 -15.94 12.39
C ILE A 121 -11.72 -16.74 13.48
N ARG A 122 -11.71 -16.28 14.74
CA ARG A 122 -12.39 -16.99 15.83
C ARG A 122 -13.86 -17.23 15.45
N PRO A 123 -14.36 -18.48 15.54
CA PRO A 123 -15.72 -18.78 15.15
C PRO A 123 -16.69 -17.95 15.99
N ALA A 124 -17.42 -17.05 15.34
CA ALA A 124 -18.51 -16.30 15.94
C ALA A 124 -19.75 -17.19 16.16
N ASP A 125 -19.80 -18.33 15.45
CA ASP A 125 -20.90 -19.29 15.48
C ASP A 125 -20.43 -20.58 16.17
N PRO A 126 -21.07 -21.00 17.29
CA PRO A 126 -20.81 -22.28 17.95
C PRO A 126 -21.01 -23.52 17.06
N GLY A 127 -21.71 -23.38 15.92
CA GLY A 127 -21.95 -24.47 14.96
C GLY A 127 -20.95 -24.57 13.81
N ALA A 128 -19.90 -23.73 13.77
CA ALA A 128 -18.91 -23.76 12.69
C ALA A 128 -18.06 -25.04 12.75
N ASP A 129 -17.87 -25.67 11.59
CA ASP A 129 -17.03 -26.86 11.44
C ASP A 129 -15.57 -26.56 11.87
N PRO A 130 -15.06 -27.21 12.93
CA PRO A 130 -13.70 -26.97 13.42
C PRO A 130 -12.60 -27.24 12.38
N GLU A 131 -12.80 -28.20 11.48
CA GLU A 131 -11.83 -28.55 10.45
C GLU A 131 -11.72 -27.46 9.39
N LEU A 132 -12.88 -26.92 8.98
CA LEU A 132 -12.96 -25.81 8.04
C LEU A 132 -12.34 -24.53 8.62
N VAL A 133 -12.57 -24.24 9.91
CA VAL A 133 -11.97 -23.09 10.60
C VAL A 133 -10.44 -23.22 10.65
N ALA A 134 -9.93 -24.41 10.95
CA ALA A 134 -8.49 -24.68 10.93
C ALA A 134 -7.88 -24.47 9.54
N ALA A 135 -8.49 -25.05 8.49
CA ALA A 135 -8.02 -24.90 7.11
C ALA A 135 -8.04 -23.43 6.64
N THR A 136 -9.08 -22.67 7.00
CA THR A 136 -9.20 -21.22 6.73
C THR A 136 -8.08 -20.44 7.41
N THR A 137 -7.79 -20.77 8.68
CA THR A 137 -6.74 -20.14 9.48
C THR A 137 -5.35 -20.40 8.88
N GLU A 138 -5.07 -21.62 8.45
CA GLU A 138 -3.81 -21.98 7.79
C GLU A 138 -3.60 -21.25 6.46
N LEU A 139 -4.65 -21.18 5.64
CA LEU A 139 -4.61 -20.44 4.39
C LEU A 139 -4.37 -18.94 4.65
N ALA A 140 -5.09 -18.36 5.61
CA ALA A 140 -4.91 -16.96 5.98
C ALA A 140 -3.50 -16.68 6.51
N ALA A 141 -2.94 -17.58 7.32
CA ALA A 141 -1.58 -17.45 7.84
C ALA A 141 -0.55 -17.49 6.71
N THR A 142 -0.71 -18.43 5.78
CA THR A 142 0.15 -18.55 4.58
C THR A 142 0.09 -17.28 3.73
N LEU A 143 -1.10 -16.76 3.47
CA LEU A 143 -1.29 -15.53 2.71
C LEU A 143 -0.70 -14.31 3.45
N LEU A 144 -0.86 -14.22 4.77
CA LEU A 144 -0.30 -13.12 5.56
C LEU A 144 1.23 -13.09 5.50
N VAL A 145 1.89 -14.25 5.48
CA VAL A 145 3.35 -14.32 5.24
C VAL A 145 3.72 -13.73 3.88
N VAL A 146 2.94 -14.04 2.83
CA VAL A 146 3.18 -13.50 1.48
C VAL A 146 2.84 -12.02 1.36
N PHE A 147 1.89 -11.53 2.16
CA PHE A 147 1.50 -10.12 2.19
C PHE A 147 2.40 -9.26 3.08
N SER A 148 3.13 -9.85 4.03
CA SER A 148 3.96 -9.07 4.96
C SER A 148 4.98 -8.15 4.27
N PRO A 149 5.66 -8.53 3.15
CA PRO A 149 6.58 -7.63 2.46
C PRO A 149 5.88 -6.41 1.86
N GLN A 150 4.56 -6.50 1.58
CA GLN A 150 3.77 -5.38 1.07
C GLN A 150 3.76 -4.20 2.03
N VAL A 151 3.85 -4.42 3.34
CA VAL A 151 3.89 -3.34 4.35
C VAL A 151 5.06 -2.39 4.11
N VAL A 152 6.22 -2.93 3.76
CA VAL A 152 7.40 -2.11 3.42
C VAL A 152 7.17 -1.35 2.12
N LEU A 153 6.64 -2.02 1.08
CA LEU A 153 6.32 -1.39 -0.21
C LEU A 153 5.31 -0.26 -0.07
N TYR A 154 4.32 -0.43 0.80
CA TYR A 154 3.34 0.58 1.13
C TYR A 154 4.00 1.81 1.75
N GLY A 155 4.83 1.63 2.79
CA GLY A 155 5.56 2.74 3.40
C GLY A 155 6.46 3.48 2.41
N VAL A 156 7.20 2.74 1.58
CA VAL A 156 8.01 3.31 0.49
C VAL A 156 7.13 4.14 -0.45
N GLY A 157 5.97 3.60 -0.86
CA GLY A 157 5.01 4.28 -1.72
C GLY A 157 4.51 5.60 -1.14
N VAL A 158 4.27 5.67 0.17
CA VAL A 158 3.86 6.91 0.85
C VAL A 158 4.97 7.94 0.83
N VAL A 159 6.21 7.56 1.15
CA VAL A 159 7.35 8.49 1.13
C VAL A 159 7.54 9.05 -0.28
N LEU A 160 7.58 8.20 -1.31
CA LEU A 160 7.73 8.62 -2.70
C LEU A 160 6.59 9.54 -3.15
N THR A 161 5.36 9.20 -2.76
CA THR A 161 4.18 10.03 -3.01
C THR A 161 4.33 11.40 -2.35
N GLY A 162 4.69 11.45 -1.07
CA GLY A 162 4.87 12.70 -0.33
C GLY A 162 5.99 13.58 -0.92
N VAL A 163 7.09 12.98 -1.38
CA VAL A 163 8.16 13.70 -2.09
C VAL A 163 7.63 14.34 -3.38
N LEU A 164 6.89 13.60 -4.19
CA LEU A 164 6.31 14.11 -5.44
C LEU A 164 5.26 15.20 -5.17
N GLN A 165 4.41 15.01 -4.16
CA GLN A 165 3.40 16.00 -3.76
C GLN A 165 4.04 17.29 -3.23
N ALA A 166 5.12 17.20 -2.43
CA ALA A 166 5.86 18.37 -1.95
C ALA A 166 6.45 19.21 -3.11
N GLN A 167 6.78 18.53 -4.22
CA GLN A 167 7.24 19.18 -5.46
C GLN A 167 6.10 19.55 -6.42
N ARG A 168 4.83 19.44 -5.98
CA ARG A 168 3.62 19.72 -6.77
C ARG A 168 3.41 18.80 -7.97
N ARG A 169 3.96 17.59 -7.96
CA ARG A 169 3.80 16.55 -9.00
C ARG A 169 2.71 15.54 -8.63
N PHE A 170 1.46 15.99 -8.57
CA PHE A 170 0.32 15.22 -8.06
C PHE A 170 -0.19 14.10 -8.99
N LEU A 171 0.08 14.18 -10.30
CA LEU A 171 -0.44 13.22 -11.28
C LEU A 171 0.13 11.81 -11.10
N TRP A 172 1.42 11.70 -10.79
CA TRP A 172 2.08 10.40 -10.60
C TRP A 172 1.47 9.62 -9.43
N PRO A 173 1.36 10.21 -8.21
CA PRO A 173 0.62 9.57 -7.13
C PRO A 173 -0.84 9.25 -7.44
N ALA A 174 -1.56 10.13 -8.16
CA ALA A 174 -2.97 9.92 -8.47
C ALA A 174 -3.21 8.73 -9.42
N ALA A 175 -2.26 8.46 -10.32
CA ALA A 175 -2.32 7.36 -11.28
C ALA A 175 -1.79 6.03 -10.73
N ALA A 176 -0.99 6.05 -9.66
CA ALA A 176 -0.38 4.83 -9.10
C ALA A 176 -1.41 3.72 -8.75
N PRO A 177 -2.58 4.02 -8.14
CA PRO A 177 -3.58 2.99 -7.82
C PRO A 177 -4.19 2.31 -9.05
N ILE A 178 -4.13 2.92 -10.24
CA ILE A 178 -4.62 2.34 -11.50
C ILE A 178 -3.79 1.11 -11.86
N ALA A 179 -2.46 1.24 -11.82
CA ALA A 179 -1.55 0.13 -12.11
C ALA A 179 -1.77 -1.03 -11.12
N SER A 180 -1.93 -0.72 -9.83
CA SER A 180 -2.27 -1.70 -8.80
C SER A 180 -3.54 -2.46 -9.13
N THR A 181 -4.60 -1.71 -9.44
CA THR A 181 -5.92 -2.26 -9.72
C THR A 181 -5.89 -3.23 -10.90
N LEU A 182 -5.19 -2.87 -11.98
CA LEU A 182 -5.07 -3.72 -13.17
C LEU A 182 -4.34 -5.03 -12.85
N VAL A 183 -3.22 -4.95 -12.12
CA VAL A 183 -2.44 -6.15 -11.73
C VAL A 183 -3.24 -7.05 -10.80
N VAL A 184 -3.85 -6.51 -9.74
CA VAL A 184 -4.64 -7.31 -8.80
C VAL A 184 -5.87 -7.93 -9.48
N SER A 185 -6.55 -7.18 -10.35
CA SER A 185 -7.70 -7.70 -11.10
C SER A 185 -7.29 -8.84 -12.04
N ALA A 186 -6.17 -8.70 -12.75
CA ALA A 186 -5.62 -9.77 -13.58
C ALA A 186 -5.25 -11.00 -12.73
N SER A 187 -4.65 -10.81 -11.55
CA SER A 187 -4.33 -11.89 -10.62
C SER A 187 -5.57 -12.65 -10.15
N TYR A 188 -6.68 -11.96 -9.85
CA TYR A 188 -7.94 -12.61 -9.49
C TYR A 188 -8.54 -13.44 -10.63
N LEU A 189 -8.48 -12.95 -11.87
CA LEU A 189 -8.98 -13.69 -13.03
C LEU A 189 -8.18 -14.97 -13.28
N VAL A 190 -6.85 -14.90 -13.18
CA VAL A 190 -5.99 -16.09 -13.31
C VAL A 190 -6.19 -17.03 -12.12
N PHE A 191 -6.30 -16.52 -10.90
CA PHE A 191 -6.61 -17.34 -9.73
C PHE A 191 -7.92 -18.12 -9.93
N ARG A 192 -8.97 -17.48 -10.45
CA ARG A 192 -10.24 -18.16 -10.74
C ARG A 192 -10.06 -19.34 -11.70
N SER A 193 -9.23 -19.19 -12.72
CA SER A 193 -8.92 -20.27 -13.66
C SER A 193 -8.14 -21.43 -13.03
N LEU A 194 -7.27 -21.13 -12.06
CA LEU A 194 -6.44 -22.12 -11.35
C LEU A 194 -7.18 -22.83 -10.22
N ALA A 195 -8.08 -22.13 -9.53
CA ALA A 195 -8.82 -22.65 -8.38
C ALA A 195 -10.05 -23.48 -8.80
N GLY A 196 -10.65 -23.21 -9.97
CA GLY A 196 -11.78 -23.97 -10.48
C GLY A 196 -12.97 -24.00 -9.50
N THR A 197 -13.40 -25.20 -9.11
CA THR A 197 -14.48 -25.43 -8.12
C THR A 197 -13.98 -25.44 -6.67
N ALA A 198 -12.67 -25.51 -6.44
CA ALA A 198 -12.06 -25.58 -5.11
C ALA A 198 -12.07 -24.24 -4.34
N VAL A 199 -12.68 -23.18 -4.89
CA VAL A 199 -12.73 -21.86 -4.24
C VAL A 199 -13.42 -21.91 -2.86
N ASN A 200 -14.33 -22.85 -2.64
CA ASN A 200 -15.02 -23.01 -1.34
C ASN A 200 -14.30 -23.95 -0.37
N ASP A 201 -13.27 -24.66 -0.81
CA ASP A 201 -12.52 -25.62 0.00
C ASP A 201 -11.03 -25.22 0.04
N PRO A 202 -10.62 -24.52 1.11
CA PRO A 202 -9.23 -24.11 1.28
C PRO A 202 -8.23 -25.27 1.25
N GLY A 203 -8.63 -26.47 1.68
CA GLY A 203 -7.78 -27.66 1.73
C GLY A 203 -7.55 -28.27 0.34
N ALA A 204 -8.45 -28.05 -0.60
CA ALA A 204 -8.35 -28.54 -1.97
C ALA A 204 -7.63 -27.57 -2.93
N LEU A 205 -7.26 -26.37 -2.46
CA LEU A 205 -6.53 -25.39 -3.29
C LEU A 205 -5.10 -25.85 -3.57
N SER A 206 -4.69 -25.79 -4.83
CA SER A 206 -3.30 -26.04 -5.20
C SER A 206 -2.37 -24.97 -4.66
N THR A 207 -1.15 -25.36 -4.28
CA THR A 207 -0.09 -24.42 -3.85
C THR A 207 0.16 -23.32 -4.89
N ALA A 208 0.04 -23.65 -6.18
CA ALA A 208 0.17 -22.69 -7.27
C ALA A 208 -0.93 -21.63 -7.26
N ALA A 209 -2.20 -22.01 -7.00
CA ALA A 209 -3.31 -21.07 -6.91
C ALA A 209 -3.13 -20.12 -5.70
N VAL A 210 -2.76 -20.65 -4.54
CA VAL A 210 -2.49 -19.85 -3.33
C VAL A 210 -1.33 -18.89 -3.55
N ALA A 211 -0.21 -19.37 -4.12
CA ALA A 211 0.95 -18.55 -4.41
C ALA A 211 0.62 -17.44 -5.43
N TRP A 212 -0.18 -17.75 -6.47
CA TRP A 212 -0.58 -16.76 -7.47
C TRP A 212 -1.46 -15.67 -6.89
N LEU A 213 -2.42 -16.03 -6.04
CA LEU A 213 -3.28 -15.06 -5.35
C LEU A 213 -2.46 -14.17 -4.39
N GLY A 214 -1.57 -14.80 -3.62
CA GLY A 214 -0.67 -14.14 -2.69
C GLY A 214 0.26 -13.14 -3.39
N TRP A 215 1.13 -13.66 -4.25
CA TRP A 215 2.14 -12.86 -4.95
C TRP A 215 1.54 -11.90 -5.97
N GLY A 216 0.40 -12.25 -6.58
CA GLY A 216 -0.33 -11.33 -7.48
C GLY A 216 -0.80 -10.07 -6.77
N THR A 217 -1.29 -10.22 -5.54
CA THR A 217 -1.66 -9.08 -4.70
C THR A 217 -0.43 -8.24 -4.32
N THR A 218 0.68 -8.90 -3.94
CA THR A 218 1.95 -8.24 -3.63
C THR A 218 2.51 -7.49 -4.85
N ALA A 219 2.41 -8.08 -6.03
CA ALA A 219 2.79 -7.47 -7.30
C ALA A 219 1.93 -6.25 -7.60
N GLY A 220 0.64 -6.25 -7.24
CA GLY A 220 -0.23 -5.09 -7.32
C GLY A 220 0.26 -3.91 -6.48
N VAL A 221 0.74 -4.16 -5.26
CA VAL A 221 1.34 -3.12 -4.42
C VAL A 221 2.66 -2.64 -5.01
N ALA A 222 3.50 -3.55 -5.50
CA ALA A 222 4.74 -3.21 -6.18
C ALA A 222 4.50 -2.37 -7.44
N ALA A 223 3.46 -2.68 -8.22
CA ALA A 223 3.07 -1.95 -9.43
C ALA A 223 2.56 -0.53 -9.13
N MET A 224 2.03 -0.29 -7.92
CA MET A 224 1.70 1.06 -7.45
C MET A 224 2.96 1.83 -7.05
N THR A 225 3.84 1.20 -6.28
CA THR A 225 4.95 1.88 -5.61
C THR A 225 6.17 2.08 -6.52
N LEU A 226 6.64 1.02 -7.19
CA LEU A 226 7.91 1.04 -7.92
C LEU A 226 7.94 2.06 -9.06
N PRO A 227 6.86 2.28 -9.84
CA PRO A 227 6.86 3.30 -10.88
C PRO A 227 7.06 4.72 -10.35
N LEU A 228 6.77 5.00 -9.07
CA LEU A 228 6.98 6.32 -8.45
C LEU A 228 8.46 6.63 -8.20
N VAL A 229 9.34 5.63 -8.18
CA VAL A 229 10.79 5.84 -8.02
C VAL A 229 11.34 6.66 -9.20
N VAL A 230 10.90 6.35 -10.42
CA VAL A 230 11.37 7.01 -11.64
C VAL A 230 11.10 8.52 -11.65
N PRO A 231 9.87 9.03 -11.42
CA PRO A 231 9.60 10.46 -11.39
C PRO A 231 10.28 11.18 -10.22
N VAL A 232 10.55 10.50 -9.09
CA VAL A 232 11.35 11.05 -7.97
C VAL A 232 12.81 11.24 -8.39
N LEU A 233 13.44 10.22 -9.00
CA LEU A 233 14.81 10.35 -9.47
C LEU A 233 14.94 11.40 -10.59
N ARG A 234 13.95 11.45 -11.51
CA ARG A 234 13.88 12.46 -12.58
C ARG A 234 13.58 13.87 -12.08
N SER A 235 13.13 14.04 -10.83
CA SER A 235 12.96 15.38 -10.25
C SER A 235 14.25 15.96 -9.68
N GLY A 236 15.38 15.22 -9.79
CA GLY A 236 16.67 15.63 -9.25
C GLY A 236 16.92 15.17 -7.82
N VAL A 237 15.99 14.44 -7.20
CA VAL A 237 16.19 13.90 -5.84
C VAL A 237 17.06 12.66 -5.91
N ARG A 238 18.18 12.67 -5.17
CA ARG A 238 19.10 11.54 -5.06
C ARG A 238 18.82 10.75 -3.79
N LEU A 239 18.22 9.57 -3.95
CA LEU A 239 17.94 8.65 -2.85
C LEU A 239 19.22 7.87 -2.51
N ARG A 240 19.75 8.07 -1.30
CA ARG A 240 20.92 7.35 -0.77
C ARG A 240 20.68 6.92 0.67
N PRO A 241 20.83 5.63 1.04
CA PRO A 241 20.59 5.19 2.40
C PRO A 241 21.31 6.05 3.45
N THR A 242 20.53 6.67 4.35
CA THR A 242 21.04 7.50 5.43
C THR A 242 20.04 7.52 6.57
N VAL A 243 20.53 7.48 7.81
CA VAL A 243 19.69 7.62 9.01
C VAL A 243 19.70 9.04 9.57
N ARG A 244 20.56 9.91 9.03
CA ARG A 244 20.80 11.26 9.57
C ARG A 244 19.98 12.31 8.83
N PHE A 245 19.09 12.98 9.56
CA PHE A 245 18.40 14.19 9.11
C PHE A 245 19.33 15.41 9.15
N PRO A 246 19.02 16.49 8.39
CA PRO A 246 19.63 17.79 8.61
C PRO A 246 19.52 18.27 10.06
N PRO A 247 20.47 19.08 10.56
CA PRO A 247 20.45 19.61 11.92
C PRO A 247 19.09 20.24 12.27
N GLY A 248 18.50 19.81 13.39
CA GLY A 248 17.20 20.32 13.88
C GLY A 248 15.95 19.75 13.20
N LEU A 249 16.07 18.94 12.13
CA LEU A 249 14.90 18.33 11.47
C LEU A 249 14.53 16.95 12.01
N GLY A 250 15.46 16.21 12.62
CA GLY A 250 15.16 14.92 13.24
C GLY A 250 14.07 14.98 14.33
N PRO A 251 14.20 15.86 15.35
CA PRO A 251 13.17 16.03 16.37
C PRO A 251 11.82 16.50 15.81
N ARG A 252 11.84 17.32 14.74
CA ARG A 252 10.61 17.75 14.05
C ARG A 252 9.97 16.58 13.32
N ALA A 253 10.74 15.75 12.64
CA ALA A 253 10.25 14.55 11.98
C ALA A 253 9.60 13.58 12.98
N ALA A 254 10.25 13.34 14.13
CA ALA A 254 9.69 12.50 15.19
C ALA A 254 8.37 13.08 15.75
N ARG A 255 8.32 14.39 16.04
CA ARG A 255 7.09 15.04 16.53
C ARG A 255 5.96 14.99 15.51
N LEU A 256 6.23 15.26 14.24
CA LEU A 256 5.22 15.18 13.18
C LEU A 256 4.74 13.75 12.97
N ALA A 257 5.64 12.77 13.04
CA ALA A 257 5.30 11.37 12.94
C ALA A 257 4.39 10.92 14.10
N LEU A 258 4.76 11.27 15.33
CA LEU A 258 3.97 10.95 16.54
C LEU A 258 2.63 11.68 16.57
N ALA A 259 2.59 12.96 16.19
CA ALA A 259 1.36 13.73 16.14
C ALA A 259 0.38 13.17 15.10
N GLY A 260 0.89 12.69 13.97
CA GLY A 260 0.06 12.02 12.98
C GLY A 260 -0.51 10.69 13.49
N VAL A 261 0.30 9.86 14.15
CA VAL A 261 -0.17 8.59 14.73
C VAL A 261 -1.22 8.83 15.84
N GLY A 262 -1.05 9.86 16.67
CA GLY A 262 -2.01 10.21 17.71
C GLY A 262 -3.29 10.92 17.23
N GLY A 263 -3.37 11.24 15.94
CA GLY A 263 -4.56 11.86 15.32
C GLY A 263 -5.48 10.87 14.59
N LEU A 264 -5.14 9.58 14.58
CA LEU A 264 -5.95 8.47 14.09
C LEU A 264 -6.83 7.90 15.20
#